data_AF-A0AAW7MGX1-F1
#
_entry.id   AF-A0AAW7MGX1-F1
#
_cell.length_a   1.000
_cell.length_b   1.000
_cell.length_c   1.000
_cell.angle_alpha   90.00
_cell.angle_beta   90.00
_cell.angle_gamma   90.00
#
_symmetry.space_group_name_H-M   'P 1'
#
loop_
_entity.id
_entity.type
_entity.pdbx_description
1 polymer ?
#
loop_
_entity_poly.entity_id
_entity_poly.type
_entity_poly.pdbx_seq_one_letter_code
_entity_poly.pdbx_strand_id
1 'polypeptide(L)'
;MVTVAGVAGAQTAQIVCVNQVATLRVGYPAGGDSGKPGAFWMGIAAPDYSAGWSVNLSGNWQQYQGGLVVPAGRFDNGVPPSIQVNVALPGAPTNTYAYQGWIVGAGTGILTQNALTLIANRRNVLEQVKAGRIAAGTWSQMYESDDTYRLALAQSDMTANKKYAQLLTIPPIDCTPPSGSDH
;
A
#
# COMPACT_ATOMS: atom_id res chain seq x y z
N MET A 1 22.54 -19.21 -2.76
CA MET A 1 21.67 -18.17 -3.37
C MET A 1 20.72 -18.89 -4.31
N VAL A 2 19.49 -19.19 -3.87
CA VAL A 2 18.49 -19.84 -4.74
C VAL A 2 17.67 -18.72 -5.36
N THR A 3 18.02 -18.37 -6.60
CA THR A 3 17.27 -17.41 -7.40
C THR A 3 16.25 -18.20 -8.21
N VAL A 4 14.96 -18.08 -7.88
CA VAL A 4 13.90 -18.56 -8.76
C VAL A 4 13.61 -17.45 -9.77
N ALA A 5 13.87 -17.72 -11.05
CA ALA A 5 13.70 -16.76 -12.13
C ALA A 5 12.21 -16.41 -12.30
N GLY A 6 11.85 -15.15 -12.05
CA GLY A 6 10.53 -14.61 -12.34
C GLY A 6 10.41 -14.21 -13.81
N VAL A 7 9.38 -14.71 -14.48
CA VAL A 7 9.00 -14.32 -15.84
C VAL A 7 8.60 -12.84 -15.84
N ALA A 8 9.05 -12.07 -16.85
CA ALA A 8 8.63 -10.69 -17.03
C ALA A 8 7.09 -10.61 -17.09
N GLY A 9 6.48 -9.85 -16.16
CA GLY A 9 5.03 -9.67 -16.05
C GLY A 9 4.36 -10.36 -14.85
N ALA A 10 5.08 -11.17 -14.06
CA ALA A 10 4.54 -11.77 -12.85
C ALA A 10 4.71 -10.85 -11.63
N GLN A 11 3.70 -10.78 -10.75
CA GLN A 11 3.87 -10.24 -9.40
C GLN A 11 4.99 -11.03 -8.71
N THR A 12 5.94 -10.34 -8.10
CA THR A 12 7.03 -10.97 -7.35
C THR A 12 7.00 -10.45 -5.92
N ALA A 13 6.99 -11.37 -4.96
CA ALA A 13 7.14 -11.04 -3.55
C ALA A 13 8.05 -12.09 -2.91
N GLN A 14 9.04 -11.61 -2.16
CA GLN A 14 9.97 -12.48 -1.44
C GLN A 14 10.46 -11.80 -0.17
N ILE A 15 10.78 -12.61 0.83
CA ILE A 15 11.54 -12.17 1.98
C ILE A 15 13.01 -12.47 1.72
N VAL A 16 13.87 -11.48 1.94
CA VAL A 16 15.32 -11.60 1.84
C VAL A 16 15.97 -11.04 3.10
N CYS A 17 17.19 -11.50 3.39
CA CYS A 17 17.98 -10.96 4.49
C CYS A 17 18.86 -9.82 3.98
N VAL A 18 18.65 -8.61 4.50
CA VAL A 18 19.48 -7.43 4.20
C VAL A 18 20.09 -6.97 5.51
N ASN A 19 21.42 -7.02 5.62
CA ASN A 19 22.13 -6.66 6.86
C ASN A 19 21.55 -7.36 8.11
N GLN A 20 21.29 -8.67 8.00
CA GLN A 20 20.68 -9.51 9.03
C GLN A 20 19.21 -9.18 9.38
N VAL A 21 18.55 -8.29 8.62
CA VAL A 21 17.14 -7.94 8.81
C VAL A 21 16.27 -8.62 7.75
N ALA A 22 15.17 -9.25 8.19
CA ALA A 22 14.16 -9.80 7.30
C ALA A 22 13.43 -8.67 6.57
N THR A 23 13.60 -8.63 5.25
CA THR A 23 13.14 -7.54 4.37
C THR A 23 12.25 -8.08 3.27
N LEU A 24 11.05 -7.51 3.15
CA LEU A 24 10.11 -7.79 2.10
C LEU A 24 10.50 -7.01 0.83
N ARG A 25 10.71 -7.73 -0.27
CA ARG A 25 10.87 -7.18 -1.62
C ARG A 25 9.66 -7.53 -2.46
N VAL A 26 9.01 -6.52 -3.02
CA VAL A 26 7.84 -6.66 -3.87
C VAL A 26 8.08 -5.94 -5.20
N GLY A 27 7.89 -6.65 -6.30
CA GLY A 27 7.69 -6.08 -7.62
C GLY A 27 6.25 -6.30 -8.05
N TYR A 28 5.48 -5.22 -8.18
CA TYR A 28 4.06 -5.25 -8.51
C TYR A 28 3.80 -4.61 -9.89
N PRO A 29 3.30 -5.36 -10.89
CA PRO A 29 2.87 -4.79 -12.16
C PRO A 29 1.50 -4.11 -12.01
N ALA A 30 1.38 -2.86 -12.44
CA ALA A 30 0.11 -2.12 -12.38
C ALA A 30 -0.89 -2.56 -13.47
N GLY A 31 -0.43 -3.25 -14.51
CA GLY A 31 -1.30 -3.75 -15.59
C GLY A 31 -2.15 -2.66 -16.21
N GLY A 32 -3.47 -2.89 -16.29
CA GLY A 32 -4.44 -1.96 -16.87
C GLY A 32 -4.64 -0.65 -16.08
N ASP A 33 -4.06 -0.53 -14.89
CA ASP A 33 -4.09 0.70 -14.08
C ASP A 33 -2.91 1.64 -14.42
N SER A 34 -1.90 1.16 -15.15
CA SER A 34 -0.74 1.95 -15.56
C SER A 34 -1.14 3.24 -16.29
N GLY A 35 -0.54 4.37 -15.89
CA GLY A 35 -0.79 5.69 -16.46
C GLY A 35 -2.08 6.38 -15.98
N LYS A 36 -2.91 5.72 -15.17
CA LYS A 36 -4.13 6.31 -14.61
C LYS A 36 -3.86 6.87 -13.21
N PRO A 37 -4.39 8.06 -12.85
CA PRO A 37 -4.24 8.58 -11.50
C PRO A 37 -4.77 7.60 -10.46
N GLY A 38 -4.07 7.40 -9.35
CA GLY A 38 -4.45 6.38 -8.39
C GLY A 38 -3.50 6.27 -7.20
N ALA A 39 -3.60 5.14 -6.52
CA ALA A 39 -2.77 4.79 -5.39
C ALA A 39 -2.47 3.29 -5.36
N PHE A 40 -1.45 2.95 -4.59
CA PHE A 40 -0.99 1.59 -4.37
C PHE A 40 -0.96 1.29 -2.88
N TRP A 41 -1.48 0.13 -2.51
CA TRP A 41 -1.49 -0.37 -1.15
C TRP A 41 -0.66 -1.63 -1.06
N MET A 42 0.07 -1.74 0.04
CA MET A 42 0.78 -2.96 0.42
C MET A 42 0.64 -3.15 1.91
N GLY A 43 0.46 -4.39 2.32
CA GLY A 43 0.30 -4.73 3.72
C GLY A 43 0.65 -6.18 4.03
N ILE A 44 0.66 -6.49 5.32
CA ILE A 44 0.65 -7.85 5.83
C ILE A 44 -0.52 -8.03 6.79
N ALA A 45 -1.11 -9.22 6.81
CA ALA A 45 -2.19 -9.56 7.73
C ALA A 45 -1.99 -10.95 8.32
N ALA A 46 -2.40 -11.12 9.58
CA ALA A 46 -2.52 -12.43 10.19
C ALA A 46 -3.54 -13.28 9.38
N PRO A 47 -3.39 -14.61 9.34
CA PRO A 47 -4.28 -15.48 8.55
C PRO A 47 -5.77 -15.35 8.91
N ASP A 48 -6.05 -15.03 10.16
CA ASP A 48 -7.39 -14.83 10.71
C ASP A 48 -7.87 -13.37 10.62
N TYR A 49 -7.06 -12.49 10.02
CA TYR A 49 -7.29 -11.04 9.92
C TYR A 49 -7.47 -10.32 11.27
N SER A 50 -7.02 -10.91 12.37
CA SER A 50 -7.07 -10.30 13.71
C SER A 50 -6.10 -9.12 13.86
N ALA A 51 -5.02 -9.12 13.08
CA ALA A 51 -4.01 -8.08 13.07
C ALA A 51 -3.52 -7.83 11.63
N GLY A 52 -3.12 -6.58 11.36
CA GLY A 52 -2.54 -6.21 10.07
C GLY A 52 -1.70 -4.95 10.14
N TRP A 53 -0.80 -4.83 9.19
CA TRP A 53 0.06 -3.66 8.99
C TRP A 53 0.00 -3.22 7.54
N SER A 54 -0.02 -1.92 7.30
CA SER A 54 0.08 -1.33 5.96
C SER A 54 1.33 -0.47 5.86
N VAL A 55 1.95 -0.43 4.68
CA VAL A 55 3.04 0.50 4.41
C VAL A 55 2.46 1.85 4.00
N ASN A 56 2.95 2.91 4.62
CA ASN A 56 2.53 4.28 4.31
C ASN A 56 3.41 4.92 3.22
N LEU A 57 3.07 6.16 2.84
CA LEU A 57 3.78 6.94 1.82
C LEU A 57 5.26 7.20 2.12
N SER A 58 5.67 7.08 3.39
CA SER A 58 7.07 7.23 3.82
C SER A 58 7.83 5.90 3.83
N GLY A 59 7.20 4.80 3.40
CA GLY A 59 7.80 3.47 3.44
C GLY A 59 7.82 2.84 4.83
N ASN A 60 7.08 3.39 5.80
CA ASN A 60 7.02 2.88 7.17
C ASN A 60 5.77 2.03 7.38
N TRP A 61 5.89 1.02 8.25
CA TRP A 61 4.74 0.23 8.69
C TRP A 61 3.87 1.03 9.65
N GLN A 62 2.56 0.90 9.45
CA GLN A 62 1.54 1.40 10.35
C GLN A 62 0.58 0.26 10.67
N GLN A 63 0.25 0.10 11.94
CA GLN A 63 -0.73 -0.89 12.35
C GLN A 63 -2.09 -0.47 11.78
N TYR A 64 -2.78 -1.41 11.14
CA TYR A 64 -4.12 -1.16 10.64
C TYR A 64 -5.13 -1.27 11.77
N GLN A 65 -5.90 -0.20 11.99
CA GLN A 65 -6.90 -0.10 13.06
C GLN A 65 -8.33 0.00 12.52
N GLY A 66 -8.55 -0.32 11.24
CA GLY A 66 -9.84 -0.16 10.57
C GLY A 66 -9.94 1.14 9.74
N GLY A 67 -10.91 1.19 8.82
CA GLY A 67 -11.22 2.37 8.02
C GLY A 67 -10.38 2.50 6.74
N LEU A 68 -10.03 3.74 6.38
CA LEU A 68 -9.25 4.04 5.18
C LEU A 68 -7.80 3.60 5.39
N VAL A 69 -7.27 2.80 4.48
CA VAL A 69 -5.90 2.31 4.55
C VAL A 69 -4.99 3.36 3.93
N VAL A 70 -3.93 3.74 4.66
CA VAL A 70 -2.92 4.64 4.11
C VAL A 70 -2.18 3.91 2.98
N PRO A 71 -2.07 4.50 1.78
CA PRO A 71 -1.40 3.85 0.66
C PRO A 71 0.11 3.88 0.85
N ALA A 72 0.79 2.89 0.28
CA ALA A 72 2.24 2.84 0.16
C ALA A 72 2.75 3.79 -0.94
N GLY A 73 1.89 4.17 -1.90
CA GLY A 73 2.21 5.15 -2.93
C GLY A 73 0.96 5.87 -3.43
N ARG A 74 1.11 7.17 -3.72
CA ARG A 74 0.09 7.99 -4.38
C ARG A 74 0.64 8.52 -5.69
N PHE A 75 -0.15 8.38 -6.75
CA PHE A 75 0.25 8.70 -8.11
C PHE A 75 -0.80 9.56 -8.79
N ASP A 76 -0.78 10.87 -8.54
CA ASP A 76 -1.77 11.79 -9.09
C ASP A 76 -1.68 11.92 -10.62
N ASN A 77 -0.51 11.65 -11.20
CA ASN A 77 -0.24 11.77 -12.64
C ASN A 77 -0.19 10.42 -13.37
N GLY A 78 -0.57 9.32 -12.72
CA GLY A 78 -0.51 8.00 -13.31
C GLY A 78 0.29 7.00 -12.48
N VAL A 79 -0.31 5.86 -12.17
CA VAL A 79 0.40 4.73 -11.55
C VAL A 79 1.50 4.25 -12.52
N PRO A 80 2.76 4.05 -12.05
CA PRO A 80 3.82 3.55 -12.91
C PRO A 80 3.53 2.11 -13.37
N PRO A 81 4.06 1.68 -14.53
CA PRO A 81 3.83 0.32 -15.05
C PRO A 81 4.26 -0.79 -14.09
N SER A 82 5.29 -0.52 -13.29
CA SER A 82 5.77 -1.40 -12.22
C SER A 82 6.09 -0.58 -10.98
N ILE A 83 5.71 -1.12 -9.83
CA ILE A 83 5.99 -0.56 -8.50
C ILE A 83 6.95 -1.52 -7.81
N GLN A 84 8.01 -0.95 -7.24
CA GLN A 84 9.00 -1.70 -6.47
C GLN A 84 8.96 -1.23 -5.02
N VAL A 85 8.83 -2.16 -4.09
CA VAL A 85 8.88 -1.88 -2.66
C VAL A 85 9.94 -2.77 -2.01
N ASN A 86 10.76 -2.16 -1.17
CA ASN A 86 11.78 -2.84 -0.39
C ASN A 86 11.69 -2.30 1.04
N VAL A 87 11.18 -3.11 1.97
CA VAL A 87 10.88 -2.66 3.34
C VAL A 87 11.21 -3.76 4.35
N ALA A 88 11.93 -3.44 5.41
CA ALA A 88 12.13 -4.36 6.53
C ALA A 88 10.77 -4.76 7.11
N LEU A 89 10.54 -6.00 7.55
CA LEU A 89 9.29 -6.36 8.25
C LEU A 89 9.08 -5.48 9.50
N PRO A 90 7.84 -5.31 10.01
CA PRO A 90 7.62 -4.42 11.14
C PRO A 90 8.47 -4.82 12.35
N GLY A 91 9.17 -3.85 12.93
CA GLY A 91 10.16 -4.06 14.00
C GLY A 91 11.56 -4.45 13.52
N ALA A 92 11.80 -4.52 12.21
CA ALA A 92 13.08 -4.91 11.60
C ALA A 92 13.68 -6.19 12.22
N PRO A 93 12.91 -7.29 12.29
CA PRO A 93 13.35 -8.48 12.99
C PRO A 93 14.48 -9.20 12.23
N THR A 94 15.29 -9.95 12.95
CA THR A 94 16.33 -10.82 12.37
C THR A 94 15.81 -12.17 11.92
N ASN A 95 14.52 -12.46 12.10
CA ASN A 95 13.83 -13.65 11.60
C ASN A 95 12.36 -13.33 11.33
N THR A 96 11.63 -14.25 10.70
CA THR A 96 10.21 -14.05 10.35
C THR A 96 9.24 -14.80 11.27
N TYR A 97 9.70 -15.43 12.36
CA TYR A 97 8.85 -16.35 13.14
C TYR A 97 7.58 -15.70 13.71
N ALA A 98 7.64 -14.44 14.14
CA ALA A 98 6.47 -13.69 14.61
C ALA A 98 5.42 -13.44 13.52
N TYR A 99 5.83 -13.49 12.25
CA TYR A 99 4.99 -13.28 11.08
C TYR A 99 4.80 -14.55 10.24
N GLN A 100 5.23 -15.71 10.73
CA GLN A 100 5.13 -16.95 9.98
C GLN A 100 3.66 -17.24 9.64
N GLY A 101 3.39 -17.53 8.36
CA GLY A 101 2.04 -17.79 7.87
C GLY A 101 1.23 -16.53 7.58
N TRP A 102 1.68 -15.34 7.96
CA TRP A 102 1.00 -14.08 7.61
C TRP A 102 0.99 -13.89 6.09
N ILE A 103 -0.04 -13.21 5.61
CA ILE A 103 -0.28 -12.96 4.20
C ILE A 103 0.29 -11.59 3.84
N VAL A 104 1.17 -11.55 2.84
CA VAL A 104 1.56 -10.32 2.16
C VAL A 104 0.54 -10.03 1.06
N GLY A 105 -0.05 -8.84 1.08
CA GLY A 105 -1.00 -8.38 0.07
C GLY A 105 -0.58 -7.07 -0.55
N ALA A 106 -0.95 -6.88 -1.82
CA ALA A 106 -0.83 -5.59 -2.48
C ALA A 106 -1.90 -5.39 -3.56
N GLY A 107 -2.14 -4.13 -3.91
CA GLY A 107 -3.10 -3.78 -4.94
C GLY A 107 -3.00 -2.33 -5.38
N THR A 108 -3.48 -2.06 -6.59
CA THR A 108 -3.68 -0.71 -7.11
C THR A 108 -5.15 -0.37 -7.15
N GLY A 109 -5.45 0.91 -7.01
CA GLY A 109 -6.77 1.49 -7.20
C GLY A 109 -6.64 2.80 -7.94
N ILE A 110 -7.56 3.06 -8.88
CA ILE A 110 -7.49 4.22 -9.78
C ILE A 110 -8.67 5.17 -9.58
N LEU A 111 -8.44 6.43 -9.93
CA LEU A 111 -9.50 7.41 -10.12
C LEU A 111 -10.12 7.18 -11.50
N THR A 112 -11.21 6.42 -11.51
CA THR A 112 -12.03 6.21 -12.72
C THR A 112 -12.60 7.54 -13.23
N GLN A 113 -13.09 7.58 -14.47
CA GLN A 113 -13.73 8.77 -15.01
C GLN A 113 -14.89 9.25 -14.11
N ASN A 114 -15.69 8.33 -13.58
CA ASN A 114 -16.75 8.65 -12.64
C ASN A 114 -16.21 9.26 -11.34
N ALA A 115 -15.11 8.72 -10.79
CA ALA A 115 -14.46 9.27 -9.61
C ALA A 115 -13.98 10.71 -9.86
N LEU A 116 -13.39 10.99 -11.02
CA LEU A 116 -12.97 12.34 -11.41
C LEU A 116 -14.16 13.31 -11.49
N THR A 117 -15.28 12.88 -12.04
CA THR A 117 -16.52 13.68 -12.05
C THR A 117 -17.02 13.96 -10.63
N LEU A 118 -17.02 12.97 -9.73
CA LEU A 118 -17.41 13.15 -8.34
C LEU A 118 -16.51 14.17 -7.60
N ILE A 119 -15.20 14.11 -7.84
CA ILE A 119 -14.24 15.06 -7.26
C ILE A 119 -14.51 16.48 -7.77
N ALA A 120 -14.69 16.65 -9.08
CA ALA A 120 -14.98 17.96 -9.67
C ALA A 120 -16.29 18.55 -9.13
N ASN A 121 -17.36 17.73 -9.06
CA ASN A 121 -18.64 18.14 -8.50
C ASN A 121 -18.52 18.56 -7.04
N ARG A 122 -17.79 17.78 -6.24
CA ARG A 122 -17.50 18.13 -4.84
C ARG A 122 -16.81 19.49 -4.73
N ARG A 123 -15.77 19.73 -5.53
CA ARG A 123 -15.02 21.00 -5.52
C ARG A 123 -15.92 22.17 -5.86
N ASN A 124 -16.74 22.05 -6.91
CA ASN A 124 -17.70 23.08 -7.31
C ASN A 124 -18.69 23.42 -6.18
N VAL A 125 -19.29 22.41 -5.55
CA VAL A 125 -20.23 22.61 -4.43
C VAL A 125 -19.55 23.28 -3.24
N LEU A 126 -18.33 22.85 -2.89
CA LEU A 126 -17.58 23.43 -1.79
C LEU A 126 -17.25 24.90 -2.02
N GLU A 127 -16.78 25.27 -3.21
CA GLU A 127 -16.46 26.67 -3.54
C GLU A 127 -17.71 27.57 -3.50
N GLN A 128 -18.86 27.07 -3.96
CA GLN A 128 -20.12 27.82 -3.91
C GLN A 128 -20.55 28.17 -2.48
N VAL A 129 -20.32 27.26 -1.52
CA VAL A 129 -20.75 27.46 -0.12
C VAL A 129 -19.66 28.04 0.77
N LYS A 130 -18.40 28.12 0.30
CA LYS A 130 -17.21 28.46 1.10
C LYS A 130 -17.34 29.80 1.81
N ALA A 131 -17.64 30.87 1.07
CA ALA A 131 -17.74 32.22 1.65
C ALA A 131 -18.79 32.28 2.77
N GLY A 132 -19.98 31.71 2.55
CA GLY A 132 -21.06 31.68 3.55
C GLY A 132 -20.70 30.85 4.78
N ARG A 133 -20.05 29.69 4.58
CA ARG A 133 -19.61 28.81 5.67
C ARG A 133 -18.48 29.42 6.51
N ILE A 134 -17.55 30.15 5.88
CA ILE A 134 -16.49 30.89 6.57
C ILE A 134 -17.10 32.00 7.43
N ALA A 135 -17.99 32.81 6.85
CA ALA A 135 -18.67 33.88 7.59
C ALA A 135 -19.48 33.34 8.78
N ALA A 136 -20.06 32.14 8.65
CA ALA A 136 -20.77 31.45 9.72
C ALA A 136 -19.87 30.67 10.70
N GLY A 137 -18.55 30.66 10.52
CA GLY A 137 -17.62 29.90 11.37
C GLY A 137 -17.78 28.37 11.31
N THR A 138 -18.43 27.84 10.27
CA THR A 138 -18.70 26.40 10.11
C THR A 138 -17.87 25.75 9.00
N TRP A 139 -16.93 26.50 8.42
CA TRP A 139 -16.00 25.97 7.43
C TRP A 139 -14.93 25.09 8.10
N SER A 140 -14.72 23.90 7.56
CA SER A 140 -13.68 22.99 8.03
C SER A 140 -12.47 23.01 7.10
N GLN A 141 -11.26 23.03 7.66
CA GLN A 141 -10.01 22.97 6.90
C GLN A 141 -9.92 21.70 6.05
N MET A 142 -10.60 20.61 6.42
CA MET A 142 -10.67 19.38 5.62
C MET A 142 -11.34 19.56 4.25
N TYR A 143 -12.07 20.67 4.03
CA TYR A 143 -12.69 20.98 2.74
C TYR A 143 -11.73 21.68 1.77
N GLU A 144 -10.58 22.15 2.24
CA GLU A 144 -9.57 22.81 1.40
C GLU A 144 -8.87 21.83 0.44
N SER A 145 -8.91 20.52 0.73
CA SER A 145 -8.31 19.49 -0.11
C SER A 145 -9.29 18.36 -0.41
N ASP A 146 -9.13 17.74 -1.58
CA ASP A 146 -9.86 16.53 -1.96
C ASP A 146 -9.04 15.25 -1.72
N ASP A 147 -7.85 15.34 -1.14
CA ASP A 147 -6.91 14.22 -1.05
C ASP A 147 -7.49 12.98 -0.37
N THR A 148 -8.13 13.13 0.79
CA THR A 148 -8.81 12.03 1.48
C THR A 148 -9.94 11.45 0.65
N TYR A 149 -10.68 12.29 -0.09
CA TYR A 149 -11.77 11.85 -0.94
C TYR A 149 -11.27 11.09 -2.18
N ARG A 150 -10.21 11.58 -2.82
CA ARG A 150 -9.50 10.90 -3.91
C ARG A 150 -9.02 9.53 -3.45
N LEU A 151 -8.39 9.47 -2.28
CA LEU A 151 -7.89 8.21 -1.72
C LEU A 151 -9.03 7.23 -1.45
N ALA A 152 -10.15 7.69 -0.87
CA ALA A 152 -11.32 6.86 -0.64
C ALA A 152 -11.90 6.28 -1.94
N LEU A 153 -11.97 7.09 -3.00
CA LEU A 153 -12.45 6.64 -4.31
C LEU A 153 -11.50 5.62 -4.95
N ALA A 154 -10.19 5.86 -4.88
CA ALA A 154 -9.20 4.90 -5.36
C ALA A 154 -9.23 3.59 -4.57
N GLN A 155 -9.37 3.64 -3.24
CA GLN A 155 -9.50 2.44 -2.41
C GLN A 155 -10.80 1.70 -2.71
N SER A 156 -11.89 2.43 -2.97
CA SER A 156 -13.17 1.85 -3.40
C SER A 156 -13.04 1.13 -4.73
N ASP A 157 -12.29 1.67 -5.71
CA ASP A 157 -12.00 0.98 -6.96
C ASP A 157 -11.23 -0.32 -6.72
N MET A 158 -10.18 -0.27 -5.89
CA MET A 158 -9.37 -1.45 -5.56
C MET A 158 -10.21 -2.55 -4.91
N THR A 159 -11.07 -2.21 -3.95
CA THR A 159 -11.88 -3.20 -3.21
C THR A 159 -13.03 -3.73 -4.06
N ALA A 160 -13.81 -2.86 -4.72
CA ALA A 160 -14.95 -3.25 -5.53
C ALA A 160 -14.55 -4.14 -6.72
N ASN A 161 -13.37 -3.89 -7.29
CA ASN A 161 -12.85 -4.66 -8.43
C ASN A 161 -11.87 -5.77 -8.02
N LYS A 162 -11.76 -6.11 -6.73
CA LYS A 162 -10.92 -7.20 -6.21
C LYS A 162 -9.46 -7.12 -6.67
N LYS A 163 -8.90 -5.91 -6.76
CA LYS A 163 -7.54 -5.65 -7.24
C LYS A 163 -6.47 -5.81 -6.15
N TYR A 164 -6.87 -6.02 -4.90
CA TYR A 164 -5.97 -6.35 -3.81
C TYR A 164 -5.79 -7.87 -3.75
N ALA A 165 -4.58 -8.33 -4.04
CA ALA A 165 -4.25 -9.75 -4.14
C ALA A 165 -3.20 -10.16 -3.11
N GLN A 166 -3.30 -11.41 -2.65
CA GLN A 166 -2.23 -12.06 -1.90
C GLN A 166 -1.05 -12.33 -2.83
N LEU A 167 0.14 -11.93 -2.41
CA LEU A 167 1.38 -12.11 -3.16
C LEU A 167 2.24 -13.26 -2.62
N LEU A 168 2.28 -13.40 -1.30
CA LEU A 168 3.16 -14.35 -0.60
C LEU A 168 2.56 -14.69 0.77
N THR A 169 2.74 -15.92 1.22
CA THR A 169 2.62 -16.29 2.63
C THR A 169 4.02 -16.27 3.25
N ILE A 170 4.23 -15.53 4.33
CA ILE A 170 5.56 -15.33 4.92
C ILE A 170 6.11 -16.68 5.41
N PRO A 171 7.24 -17.16 4.84
CA PRO A 171 7.87 -18.40 5.27
C PRO A 171 8.73 -18.17 6.53
N PRO A 172 9.06 -19.23 7.28
CA PRO A 172 10.07 -19.15 8.35
C PRO A 172 11.46 -18.94 7.75
N ILE A 173 12.10 -17.83 8.07
CA ILE A 173 13.44 -17.44 7.65
C ILE A 173 14.18 -16.89 8.86
N ASP A 174 15.43 -17.30 9.01
CA ASP A 174 16.38 -16.74 9.96
C ASP A 174 17.47 -16.00 9.19
N CYS A 175 17.66 -14.72 9.53
CA CYS A 175 18.68 -13.84 8.94
C CYS A 175 19.92 -13.69 9.82
N THR A 176 19.97 -14.37 10.97
CA THR A 176 21.18 -14.43 11.77
C THR A 176 22.24 -15.28 11.07
N PRO A 177 23.51 -14.85 11.05
CA PRO A 177 24.58 -15.68 10.52
C PRO A 177 24.73 -16.95 11.37
N PRO A 178 25.04 -18.11 10.77
CA PRO A 178 25.30 -19.31 11.55
C PRO A 178 26.43 -19.03 12.55
N SER A 179 26.17 -19.31 13.83
CA SER A 179 27.18 -19.20 14.89
C SER A 179 28.26 -20.27 14.67
N GLY A 180 29.32 -19.95 13.93
CA GLY A 180 30.43 -20.87 13.69
C GLY A 180 31.24 -20.56 12.43
N SER A 181 32.05 -19.51 12.49
CA SER A 181 33.31 -19.46 11.75
C SER A 181 34.31 -18.62 12.54
N ASP A 182 34.60 -19.07 13.76
CA ASP A 182 35.88 -18.77 14.38
C ASP A 182 36.92 -19.60 13.60
N HIS A 183 37.69 -18.92 12.75
CA HIS A 183 38.97 -19.39 12.23
C HIS A 183 40.09 -18.62 12.90
#